data_AF-U4QSZ2-F1
#
_entry.id   AF-U4QSZ2-F1
#
_cell.length_a   1.000
_cell.length_b   1.000
_cell.length_c   1.000
_cell.angle_alpha   90.00
_cell.angle_beta   90.00
_cell.angle_gamma   90.00
#
_symmetry.space_group_name_H-M   'P 1'
#
loop_
_entity.id
_entity.type
_entity.pdbx_description
1 polymer ?
#
loop_
_entity_poly.entity_id
_entity_poly.type
_entity_poly.pdbx_seq_one_letter_code
_entity_poly.pdbx_strand_id
1 'polypeptide(L)'
;MAIELEKNQGVLFQNDKTNEKQPDFTGGLRVGDRQVQISGWNGEKGVSVVLSEKAGEKYAEVGKGFLYPNDKGDNPKRPDYRGKVLLSDGPEVPLSVWKHEREGKKTMLSIEVGEVGKQKEATAERQRTRGGIGD
;
A
#
# COMPACT_ATOMS: atom_id res chain seq x y z
N MET A 1 19.38 -21.56 2.98
CA MET A 1 17.94 -21.67 2.77
C MET A 1 17.46 -20.28 2.39
N ALA A 2 17.14 -20.07 1.11
CA ALA A 2 16.66 -18.79 0.62
C ALA A 2 15.19 -18.66 1.02
N ILE A 3 14.83 -17.56 1.67
CA ILE A 3 13.43 -17.22 1.87
C ILE A 3 12.95 -16.73 0.51
N GLU A 4 12.36 -17.65 -0.26
CA GLU A 4 11.72 -17.33 -1.53
C GLU A 4 10.46 -16.54 -1.20
N LEU A 5 10.59 -15.21 -1.18
CA LEU A 5 9.46 -14.29 -1.08
C LEU A 5 8.65 -14.45 -2.37
N GLU A 6 7.66 -15.34 -2.36
CA GLU A 6 6.73 -15.48 -3.49
C GLU A 6 6.10 -14.12 -3.79
N LYS A 7 6.33 -13.65 -5.02
CA LYS A 7 5.67 -12.49 -5.61
C LYS A 7 4.16 -12.66 -5.48
N ASN A 8 3.43 -11.57 -5.26
CA ASN A 8 1.95 -11.50 -5.16
C ASN A 8 1.34 -11.78 -3.76
N GLN A 9 1.76 -11.04 -2.74
CA GLN A 9 1.20 -11.23 -1.40
C GLN A 9 -0.15 -10.51 -1.16
N GLY A 10 -0.75 -9.82 -2.14
CA GLY A 10 -2.12 -9.34 -1.99
C GLY A 10 -2.80 -8.96 -3.28
N VAL A 11 -4.13 -8.98 -3.26
CA VAL A 11 -4.98 -8.54 -4.37
C VAL A 11 -6.15 -7.74 -3.82
N LEU A 12 -6.48 -6.64 -4.48
CA LEU A 12 -7.75 -5.93 -4.27
C LEU A 12 -8.58 -6.00 -5.54
N PHE A 13 -9.88 -6.11 -5.34
CA PHE A 13 -10.86 -6.00 -6.39
C PHE A 13 -11.64 -4.72 -6.20
N GLN A 14 -11.95 -4.07 -7.32
CA GLN A 14 -12.87 -2.96 -7.34
C GLN A 14 -14.23 -3.41 -6.83
N ASN A 15 -14.76 -2.66 -5.87
CA ASN A 15 -16.06 -2.89 -5.30
C ASN A 15 -17.12 -2.01 -5.98
N ASP A 16 -18.35 -2.48 -5.97
CA ASP A 16 -19.51 -1.71 -6.43
C ASP A 16 -19.93 -0.79 -5.28
N LYS A 17 -19.28 0.37 -5.21
CA LYS A 17 -19.49 1.34 -4.14
C LYS A 17 -20.90 1.91 -4.20
N THR A 18 -21.71 1.65 -3.17
CA THR A 18 -23.06 2.20 -3.05
C THR A 18 -23.12 3.46 -2.17
N ASN A 19 -22.04 3.78 -1.45
CA ASN A 19 -21.89 5.03 -0.68
C ASN A 19 -20.41 5.42 -0.46
N GLU A 20 -20.15 6.66 -0.07
CA GLU A 20 -18.78 7.18 0.16
C GLU A 20 -18.05 6.50 1.32
N LYS A 21 -18.80 5.92 2.26
CA LYS A 21 -18.25 5.21 3.44
C LYS A 21 -17.67 3.85 3.07
N GLN A 22 -18.06 3.28 1.92
CA GLN A 22 -17.54 2.02 1.43
C GLN A 22 -16.20 2.23 0.71
N PRO A 23 -15.24 1.33 0.90
CA PRO A 23 -14.00 1.33 0.14
C PRO A 23 -14.26 1.05 -1.34
N ASP A 24 -13.52 1.74 -2.19
CA ASP A 24 -13.53 1.54 -3.65
C ASP A 24 -12.88 0.22 -4.05
N PHE A 25 -11.93 -0.26 -3.24
CA PHE A 25 -11.22 -1.51 -3.45
C PHE A 25 -11.16 -2.32 -2.16
N THR A 26 -11.37 -3.63 -2.23
CA THR A 26 -11.20 -4.52 -1.08
C THR A 26 -10.51 -5.80 -1.47
N GLY A 27 -9.79 -6.39 -0.53
CA GLY A 27 -9.23 -7.71 -0.72
C GLY A 27 -8.38 -8.19 0.44
N GLY A 28 -7.54 -9.18 0.15
CA GLY A 28 -6.65 -9.78 1.12
C GLY A 28 -5.21 -9.37 0.87
N LEU A 29 -4.49 -9.05 1.94
CA LEU A 29 -3.05 -8.87 1.96
C LEU A 29 -2.45 -9.87 2.94
N ARG A 30 -1.39 -10.54 2.54
CA ARG A 30 -0.56 -11.36 3.41
C ARG A 30 0.67 -10.53 3.77
N VAL A 31 0.91 -10.36 5.06
CA VAL A 31 2.08 -9.64 5.58
C VAL A 31 2.85 -10.61 6.46
N GLY A 32 3.93 -11.17 5.90
CA GLY A 32 4.63 -12.30 6.53
C GLY A 32 3.70 -13.50 6.67
N ASP A 33 3.54 -14.00 7.89
CA ASP A 33 2.67 -15.15 8.21
C ASP A 33 1.21 -14.77 8.49
N ARG A 34 0.88 -13.47 8.56
CA ARG A 34 -0.48 -12.99 8.88
C ARG A 34 -1.27 -12.67 7.61
N GLN A 35 -2.54 -13.07 7.57
CA GLN A 35 -3.49 -12.66 6.52
C GLN A 35 -4.38 -11.55 7.08
N VAL A 36 -4.34 -10.40 6.43
CA VAL A 36 -5.07 -9.20 6.81
C VAL A 36 -5.98 -8.76 5.67
N GLN A 37 -7.09 -8.11 6.00
CA GLN A 37 -7.95 -7.51 5.00
C GLN A 37 -7.43 -6.11 4.67
N ILE A 38 -7.37 -5.76 3.39
CA ILE A 38 -6.99 -4.42 2.95
C ILE A 38 -8.17 -3.75 2.24
N SER A 39 -8.46 -2.53 2.65
CA SER A 39 -9.52 -1.67 2.10
C SER A 39 -8.89 -0.41 1.53
N GLY A 40 -9.18 -0.09 0.27
CA GLY A 40 -8.65 1.04 -0.47
C GLY A 40 -9.74 2.04 -0.84
N TRP A 41 -9.50 3.33 -0.58
CA TRP A 41 -10.32 4.45 -1.05
C TRP A 41 -9.55 5.22 -2.10
N ASN A 42 -10.12 5.32 -3.30
CA ASN A 42 -9.50 6.07 -4.38
C ASN A 42 -9.77 7.56 -4.16
N GLY A 43 -8.70 8.31 -3.90
CA GLY A 43 -8.75 9.77 -3.77
C GLY A 43 -8.08 10.47 -4.94
N GLU A 44 -8.18 11.80 -4.94
CA GLU A 44 -7.62 12.65 -6.00
C GLU A 44 -6.09 12.58 -6.09
N LYS A 45 -5.42 12.40 -4.93
CA LYS A 45 -3.95 12.37 -4.81
C LYS A 45 -3.35 10.96 -4.81
N GLY A 46 -4.19 9.92 -4.83
CA GLY A 46 -3.75 8.54 -4.65
C GLY A 46 -4.77 7.70 -3.88
N VAL A 47 -4.38 6.49 -3.51
CA VAL A 47 -5.25 5.50 -2.87
C VAL A 47 -4.93 5.41 -1.39
N SER A 48 -5.89 5.75 -0.53
CA SER A 48 -5.77 5.54 0.92
C SER A 48 -6.05 4.07 1.22
N VAL A 49 -5.19 3.41 1.98
CA VAL A 49 -5.36 1.99 2.34
C VAL A 49 -5.44 1.79 3.84
N VAL A 50 -6.33 0.91 4.27
CA VAL A 50 -6.48 0.50 5.68
C VAL A 50 -6.39 -1.01 5.75
N LEU A 51 -5.58 -1.49 6.69
CA LEU A 51 -5.41 -2.90 7.02
C LEU A 51 -6.24 -3.22 8.25
N SER A 52 -7.04 -4.27 8.16
CA SER A 52 -7.86 -4.76 9.25
C SER A 52 -7.66 -6.25 9.43
N GLU A 53 -7.43 -6.68 10.67
CA GLU A 53 -7.41 -8.10 11.04
C GLU A 53 -8.72 -8.49 11.70
N LYS A 54 -9.13 -9.75 11.50
CA LYS A 54 -10.29 -10.29 12.16
C LYS A 54 -9.93 -10.60 13.63
N ALA A 55 -10.37 -9.73 14.53
CA ALA A 55 -10.22 -9.89 15.98
C ALA A 55 -11.56 -10.38 16.57
N GLY A 56 -11.80 -11.69 16.49
CA GLY A 56 -13.05 -12.32 16.94
C GLY A 56 -14.22 -12.02 16.00
N GLU A 57 -15.27 -11.39 16.53
CA GLU A 57 -16.48 -11.00 15.76
C GLU A 57 -16.34 -9.64 15.05
N LYS A 58 -15.24 -8.91 15.30
CA LYS A 58 -15.01 -7.57 14.75
C LYS A 58 -13.70 -7.52 13.96
N TYR A 59 -13.62 -6.56 13.05
CA TYR A 59 -12.37 -6.20 12.39
C TYR A 59 -11.69 -5.11 13.21
N ALA A 60 -10.45 -5.36 13.62
CA ALA A 60 -9.60 -4.36 14.25
C ALA A 60 -8.72 -3.71 13.18
N GLU A 61 -8.67 -2.38 13.15
CA GLU A 61 -7.69 -1.66 12.32
C GLU A 61 -6.29 -1.94 12.87
N VAL A 62 -5.47 -2.59 12.05
CA VAL A 62 -4.09 -2.97 12.41
C VAL A 62 -3.05 -2.17 11.65
N GLY A 63 -3.48 -1.29 10.74
CA GLY A 63 -2.58 -0.38 10.06
C GLY A 63 -3.28 0.46 9.01
N LYS A 64 -2.59 1.50 8.57
CA LYS A 64 -3.07 2.41 7.53
C LYS A 64 -1.94 3.03 6.75
N GLY A 65 -2.22 3.37 5.51
CA GLY A 65 -1.22 3.81 4.57
C GLY A 65 -1.83 4.64 3.46
N PHE A 66 -0.95 5.20 2.64
CA PHE A 66 -1.33 5.94 1.47
C PHE A 66 -0.43 5.53 0.30
N LEU A 67 -1.06 5.25 -0.83
CA LEU A 67 -0.40 4.89 -2.07
C LEU A 67 -0.47 6.09 -3.02
N TYR A 68 0.69 6.61 -3.40
CA TYR A 68 0.81 7.69 -4.35
C TYR A 68 0.90 7.12 -5.76
N PRO A 69 0.30 7.78 -6.76
CA PRO A 69 0.50 7.41 -8.16
C PRO A 69 2.01 7.52 -8.48
N ASN A 70 2.53 6.48 -9.11
CA ASN A 70 3.91 6.39 -9.52
C ASN A 70 3.99 6.58 -11.03
N ASP A 71 4.88 7.45 -11.49
CA ASP A 71 5.12 7.64 -12.92
C ASP A 71 5.85 6.40 -13.48
N LYS A 72 5.15 5.66 -14.34
CA LYS A 72 5.69 4.45 -14.96
C LYS A 72 6.65 4.76 -16.11
N GLY A 73 6.56 5.94 -16.73
CA GLY A 73 7.21 6.22 -18.01
C GLY A 73 7.04 5.06 -18.99
N ASP A 74 8.11 4.74 -19.72
CA ASP A 74 8.15 3.64 -20.70
C ASP A 74 8.39 2.25 -20.10
N ASN A 75 8.42 2.09 -18.77
CA ASN A 75 8.75 0.81 -18.15
C ASN A 75 7.50 0.10 -17.60
N PRO A 76 6.95 -0.91 -18.32
CA PRO A 76 5.73 -1.61 -17.91
C PRO A 76 5.92 -2.47 -16.66
N LYS A 77 7.17 -2.72 -16.23
CA LYS A 77 7.47 -3.46 -15.00
C LYS A 77 7.34 -2.59 -13.74
N ARG A 78 7.27 -1.26 -13.87
CA ARG A 78 7.09 -0.37 -12.72
C ARG A 78 5.66 -0.47 -12.18
N PRO A 79 5.45 -0.34 -10.85
CA PRO A 79 4.12 -0.27 -10.26
C PRO A 79 3.39 1.04 -10.64
N ASP A 80 2.05 0.99 -10.68
CA ASP A 80 1.16 2.16 -10.90
C ASP A 80 1.09 3.04 -9.67
N TYR A 81 1.11 2.41 -8.48
CA TYR A 81 1.10 3.14 -7.22
C TYR A 81 2.20 2.63 -6.31
N ARG A 82 2.78 3.54 -5.54
CA ARG A 82 3.77 3.23 -4.51
C ARG A 82 3.43 3.96 -3.24
N GLY A 83 3.63 3.29 -2.13
CA GLY A 83 3.41 3.92 -0.84
C GLY A 83 3.96 3.09 0.28
N LYS A 84 3.51 3.42 1.47
CA LYS A 84 3.84 2.70 2.69
C LYS A 84 2.61 2.60 3.56
N VAL A 85 2.55 1.51 4.30
CA VAL A 85 1.54 1.27 5.31
C VAL A 85 2.22 1.17 6.66
N LEU A 86 1.72 1.94 7.62
CA LEU A 86 2.17 1.88 9.00
C LEU A 86 1.29 0.84 9.71
N LEU A 87 1.92 -0.23 10.18
CA LEU A 87 1.27 -1.21 11.04
C LEU A 87 1.20 -0.65 12.46
N SER A 88 0.06 -0.79 13.12
CA SER A 88 -0.14 -0.38 14.52
C SER A 88 0.76 -1.16 15.49
N ASP A 89 1.09 -2.40 15.13
CA ASP A 89 1.89 -3.35 15.91
C ASP A 89 3.33 -3.49 15.39
N GLY A 90 3.77 -2.65 14.43
CA GLY A 90 5.00 -2.92 13.70
C GLY A 90 5.59 -1.78 12.88
N PRO A 91 6.62 -2.09 12.08
CA PRO A 91 7.31 -1.11 11.25
C PRO A 91 6.49 -0.67 10.04
N GLU A 92 6.90 0.44 9.42
CA GLU A 92 6.36 0.86 8.13
C GLU A 92 6.75 -0.14 7.03
N VAL A 93 5.76 -0.60 6.29
CA VAL A 93 5.91 -1.58 5.22
C VAL A 93 5.69 -0.90 3.87
N PRO A 94 6.68 -0.93 2.95
CA PRO A 94 6.50 -0.38 1.61
C PRO A 94 5.58 -1.27 0.78
N LEU A 95 4.65 -0.66 0.05
CA LEU A 95 3.72 -1.33 -0.85
C LEU A 95 3.93 -0.85 -2.28
N SER A 96 3.99 -1.80 -3.21
CA SER A 96 3.98 -1.54 -4.65
C SER A 96 2.70 -2.13 -5.24
N VAL A 97 1.98 -1.36 -6.05
CA VAL A 97 0.67 -1.76 -6.57
C VAL A 97 0.62 -1.61 -8.08
N TRP A 98 0.13 -2.65 -8.74
CA TRP A 98 -0.13 -2.66 -10.18
C TRP A 98 -1.65 -2.67 -10.41
N LYS A 99 -2.13 -1.68 -11.14
CA LYS A 99 -3.51 -1.57 -11.58
C LYS A 99 -3.68 -2.35 -12.88
N HIS A 100 -4.57 -3.33 -12.83
CA HIS A 100 -5.01 -4.09 -13.98
C HIS A 100 -6.45 -3.69 -14.30
N GLU A 101 -6.59 -2.85 -15.32
CA GLU A 101 -7.89 -2.49 -15.89
C GLU A 101 -8.08 -3.30 -17.19
N ARG A 102 -9.27 -3.88 -17.38
CA ARG A 102 -9.63 -4.65 -18.57
C ARG A 102 -11.01 -4.19 -19.00
N GLU A 103 -11.19 -3.96 -20.30
CA GLU A 103 -12.48 -3.57 -20.86
C GLU A 103 -13.57 -4.59 -20.48
N GLY A 104 -14.65 -4.11 -19.85
CA GLY A 104 -15.77 -4.95 -19.41
C GLY A 104 -15.54 -5.81 -18.15
N LYS A 105 -14.42 -5.64 -17.42
CA LYS A 105 -14.16 -6.37 -16.16
C LYS A 105 -13.85 -5.41 -15.01
N LYS A 106 -14.09 -5.87 -13.78
CA LYS A 106 -13.74 -5.14 -12.56
C LYS A 106 -12.24 -4.87 -12.51
N THR A 107 -11.87 -3.66 -12.12
CA THR A 107 -10.46 -3.30 -11.92
C THR A 107 -9.87 -4.16 -10.81
N MET A 108 -8.67 -4.68 -11.03
CA MET A 108 -7.93 -5.46 -10.06
C MET A 108 -6.62 -4.75 -9.73
N LEU A 109 -6.30 -4.64 -8.45
CA LEU A 109 -5.04 -4.10 -7.98
C LEU A 109 -4.21 -5.25 -7.41
N SER A 110 -3.06 -5.53 -8.01
CA SER A 110 -2.08 -6.49 -7.48
C SER A 110 -1.16 -5.75 -6.51
N ILE A 111 -1.07 -6.21 -5.27
CA ILE A 111 -0.19 -5.63 -4.25
C ILE A 111 0.99 -6.54 -3.99
N GLU A 112 2.17 -5.92 -4.00
CA GLU A 112 3.41 -6.51 -3.53
C GLU A 112 3.84 -5.80 -2.26
N VAL A 113 4.07 -6.60 -1.23
CA VAL A 113 4.67 -6.18 0.03
C VAL A 113 6.18 -6.21 -0.16
N GLY A 114 6.82 -5.05 -0.05
CA GLY A 114 8.28 -4.98 -0.08
C GLY A 114 8.89 -5.47 1.23
N GLU A 115 10.19 -5.80 1.21
CA GLU A 115 10.89 -6.25 2.41
C GLU A 115 10.76 -5.24 3.56
N VAL A 116 10.36 -5.76 4.72
CA VAL A 116 10.27 -5.04 5.98
C VAL A 116 11.67 -4.87 6.55
N GLY A 117 12.46 -3.96 5.97
CA GLY A 117 13.85 -3.84 6.39
C GLY A 117 14.62 -2.77 5.63
N LYS A 118 15.02 -1.73 6.37
CA LYS A 118 15.83 -0.58 5.97
C LYS A 118 15.08 0.44 5.09
N GLN A 119 14.21 1.22 5.73
CA GLN A 119 14.24 2.65 5.41
C GLN A 119 15.68 3.12 5.63
N LYS A 120 16.50 3.16 4.58
CA LYS A 120 17.58 4.13 4.54
C LYS A 120 16.89 5.48 4.66
N GLU A 121 16.92 6.08 5.86
CA GLU A 121 17.22 7.48 6.15
C GLU A 121 16.97 8.55 5.07
N ALA A 122 15.97 8.41 4.19
CA ALA A 122 15.76 9.32 3.05
C ALA A 122 14.83 10.49 3.38
N THR A 123 14.31 10.57 4.62
CA THR A 123 13.39 11.64 5.04
C THR A 123 13.89 12.37 6.30
N ALA A 124 15.21 12.48 6.50
CA ALA A 124 15.77 13.34 7.55
C ALA A 124 16.75 14.42 7.05
N GLU A 125 17.24 14.35 5.81
CA GLU A 125 18.29 15.29 5.34
C GLU A 125 17.76 16.52 4.55
N ARG A 126 16.46 16.63 4.25
CA ARG A 126 15.94 17.78 3.47
C ARG A 126 15.49 19.00 4.28
N GLN A 127 15.63 19.00 5.60
CA GLN A 127 15.25 20.16 6.44
C GLN A 127 16.38 20.76 7.29
N ARG A 128 17.64 20.34 7.12
CA ARG A 128 18.80 20.92 7.84
C ARG A 128 19.76 21.76 7.00
N THR A 129 19.41 22.16 5.78
CA THR A 129 20.28 22.97 4.91
C THR A 129 19.72 24.35 4.52
N ARG A 130 18.76 24.90 5.29
CA ARG A 130 18.31 26.29 5.09
C ARG A 130 18.13 27.07 6.40
N GLY A 131 19.16 27.07 7.24
CA GLY A 131 19.23 27.90 8.43
C GLY A 131 20.64 27.89 9.01
N GLY A 132 21.58 28.59 8.37
CA GLY A 132 22.96 28.62 8.84
C GLY A 132 23.95 29.26 7.89
N ILE A 133 23.77 30.54 7.59
CA ILE A 133 24.83 31.49 7.21
C ILE A 133 24.36 32.80 7.89
N GLY A 134 24.96 33.36 8.93
CA GLY A 134 26.30 33.15 9.49
C GLY A 134 27.32 34.06 8.82
N ASP A 135 27.16 35.38 8.95
CA ASP A 135 28.14 36.31 9.58
C ASP A 135 27.47 37.69 9.75
#